data_AF-A0A401W848-F1
#
_entry.id   AF-A0A401W848-F1
#
_cell.length_a   1.000
_cell.length_b   1.000
_cell.length_c   1.000
_cell.angle_alpha   90.00
_cell.angle_beta   90.00
_cell.angle_gamma   90.00
#
_symmetry.space_group_name_H-M   'P 1'
#
loop_
_entity.id
_entity.type
_entity.pdbx_description
1 polymer ?
#
loop_
_entity_poly.entity_id
_entity_poly.type
_entity_poly.pdbx_seq_one_letter_code
_entity_poly.pdbx_strand_id
1 'polypeptide(L)'
;MSVQLDHTIIHATDKFASARFLAELAGLEEPTAFGPFAAVPTANGLTIDYAEHVVEAAAIVPQHLAFRVSEEEFDAIFARIQERELPYWADPYHHKPQEINHLAGGRGVYVSDPDGHAIEFLTRKHSLEDLGTASS
;
A
#
# COMPACT_ATOMS: atom_id res chain seq x y z
N MET A 1 -14.69 24.28 0.34
CA MET A 1 -14.17 23.67 -0.90
C MET A 1 -14.13 22.16 -0.69
N SER A 2 -14.57 21.35 -1.66
CA SER A 2 -14.62 19.88 -1.59
C SER A 2 -13.71 19.25 -2.63
N VAL A 3 -12.39 19.48 -2.48
CA VAL A 3 -11.37 18.88 -3.36
C VAL A 3 -11.15 17.43 -2.94
N GLN A 4 -11.02 16.51 -3.90
CA GLN A 4 -10.75 15.10 -3.67
C GLN A 4 -9.57 14.67 -4.55
N LEU A 5 -8.77 13.72 -4.06
CA LEU A 5 -7.78 13.04 -4.89
C LEU A 5 -8.52 11.95 -5.67
N ASP A 6 -8.53 12.09 -6.99
CA ASP A 6 -9.30 11.21 -7.91
C ASP A 6 -8.48 9.97 -8.32
N HIS A 7 -7.25 10.18 -8.75
CA HIS A 7 -6.30 9.12 -9.09
C HIS A 7 -4.86 9.57 -8.82
N THR A 8 -3.95 8.59 -8.71
CA THR A 8 -2.51 8.82 -8.69
C THR A 8 -1.79 7.75 -9.51
N ILE A 9 -0.70 8.13 -10.16
CA ILE A 9 0.13 7.20 -10.93
C ILE A 9 1.24 6.64 -10.05
N ILE A 10 1.43 5.33 -10.14
CA ILE A 10 2.55 4.59 -9.54
C ILE A 10 3.38 3.97 -10.65
N HIS A 11 4.69 4.18 -10.63
CA HIS A 11 5.57 3.63 -11.67
C HIS A 11 5.99 2.21 -11.30
N ALA A 12 5.79 1.27 -12.20
CA ALA A 12 6.14 -0.13 -12.00
C ALA A 12 6.93 -0.68 -13.19
N THR A 13 7.78 -1.67 -12.92
CA THR A 13 8.46 -2.42 -13.99
C THR A 13 7.53 -3.38 -14.72
N ASP A 14 6.51 -3.91 -14.03
CA ASP A 14 5.35 -4.59 -14.61
C ASP A 14 4.09 -4.06 -13.92
N LYS A 15 3.32 -3.22 -14.62
CA LYS A 15 2.15 -2.56 -14.05
C LYS A 15 1.08 -3.53 -13.55
N PHE A 16 0.90 -4.69 -14.19
CA PHE A 16 -0.13 -5.64 -13.78
C PHE A 16 0.35 -6.51 -12.63
N ALA A 17 1.64 -6.85 -12.57
CA ALA A 17 2.20 -7.54 -11.41
C ALA A 17 2.05 -6.70 -10.13
N SER A 18 2.42 -5.42 -10.18
CA SER A 18 2.33 -4.52 -9.02
C SER A 18 0.88 -4.16 -8.67
N ALA A 19 0.01 -3.94 -9.67
CA ALA A 19 -1.42 -3.74 -9.44
C ALA A 19 -2.10 -4.98 -8.82
N ARG A 20 -1.81 -6.18 -9.31
CA ARG A 20 -2.35 -7.43 -8.75
C ARG A 20 -1.83 -7.68 -7.34
N PHE A 21 -0.56 -7.37 -7.08
CA PHE A 21 0.00 -7.48 -5.74
C PHE A 21 -0.84 -6.69 -4.73
N LEU A 22 -1.12 -5.42 -5.01
CA LEU A 22 -1.98 -4.59 -4.15
C LEU A 22 -3.41 -5.15 -4.08
N ALA A 23 -4.02 -5.45 -5.22
CA ALA A 23 -5.40 -5.89 -5.29
C ALA A 23 -5.63 -7.19 -4.53
N GLU A 24 -4.77 -8.19 -4.72
CA GLU A 24 -4.88 -9.48 -4.06
C GLU A 24 -4.66 -9.38 -2.56
N LEU A 25 -3.66 -8.60 -2.10
CA LEU A 25 -3.47 -8.39 -0.66
C LEU A 25 -4.68 -7.69 -0.03
N ALA A 26 -5.18 -6.63 -0.66
CA ALA A 26 -6.34 -5.87 -0.18
C ALA A 26 -7.69 -6.59 -0.38
N GLY A 27 -7.74 -7.68 -1.14
CA GLY A 27 -8.98 -8.39 -1.47
C GLY A 27 -9.88 -7.63 -2.43
N LEU A 28 -9.28 -6.82 -3.31
CA LEU A 28 -9.95 -6.06 -4.36
C LEU A 28 -10.13 -6.92 -5.62
N GLU A 29 -10.93 -6.40 -6.56
CA GLU A 29 -11.12 -7.03 -7.86
C GLU A 29 -9.84 -7.03 -8.71
N GLU A 30 -9.80 -7.92 -9.70
CA GLU A 30 -8.71 -7.99 -10.68
C GLU A 30 -8.49 -6.62 -11.35
N PRO A 31 -7.26 -6.08 -11.36
CA PRO A 31 -6.96 -4.80 -11.98
C PRO A 31 -7.32 -4.80 -13.47
N THR A 32 -7.87 -3.68 -13.94
CA THR A 32 -8.29 -3.54 -15.34
C THR A 32 -7.41 -2.56 -16.10
N ALA A 33 -7.27 -2.78 -17.41
CA ALA A 33 -6.57 -1.82 -18.26
C ALA A 33 -7.41 -0.55 -18.42
N PHE A 34 -6.81 0.60 -18.14
CA PHE A 34 -7.37 1.91 -18.50
C PHE A 34 -6.32 2.70 -19.28
N GLY A 35 -6.41 2.66 -20.62
CA GLY A 35 -5.38 3.22 -21.49
C GLY A 35 -4.01 2.57 -21.21
N PRO A 36 -2.95 3.35 -20.88
CA PRO A 36 -1.63 2.80 -20.57
C PRO A 36 -1.53 2.23 -19.15
N PHE A 37 -2.57 2.35 -18.32
CA PHE A 37 -2.51 2.02 -16.89
C PHE A 37 -3.11 0.64 -16.58
N ALA A 38 -2.69 0.05 -15.46
CA ALA A 38 -3.40 -0.99 -14.74
C ALA A 38 -4.04 -0.35 -13.50
N ALA A 39 -5.36 -0.22 -13.53
CA ALA A 39 -6.11 0.57 -12.55
C ALA A 39 -6.60 -0.31 -11.39
N VAL A 40 -6.40 0.17 -10.17
CA VAL A 40 -6.90 -0.42 -8.92
C VAL A 40 -7.79 0.59 -8.20
N PRO A 41 -9.13 0.50 -8.36
CA PRO A 41 -10.07 1.35 -7.65
C PRO A 41 -10.12 1.01 -6.15
N THR A 42 -10.22 2.02 -5.30
CA THR A 42 -10.40 1.87 -3.85
C THR A 42 -11.79 2.31 -3.41
N ALA A 43 -12.21 1.89 -2.21
CA ALA A 43 -13.54 2.17 -1.68
C ALA A 43 -13.84 3.67 -1.48
N ASN A 44 -12.82 4.54 -1.39
CA ASN A 44 -12.98 5.98 -1.19
C ASN A 44 -12.98 6.79 -2.50
N GLY A 45 -13.14 6.13 -3.66
CA GLY A 45 -13.18 6.77 -4.97
C GLY A 45 -11.82 7.17 -5.53
N LEU A 46 -10.71 6.81 -4.86
CA LEU A 46 -9.36 6.96 -5.38
C LEU A 46 -9.05 5.78 -6.30
N THR A 47 -8.35 6.02 -7.40
CA THR A 47 -7.76 4.96 -8.24
C THR A 47 -6.24 5.01 -8.17
N ILE A 48 -5.61 3.86 -7.94
CA ILE A 48 -4.16 3.68 -8.08
C ILE A 48 -3.89 3.19 -9.50
N ASP A 49 -3.30 4.04 -10.33
CA ASP A 49 -2.99 3.75 -11.73
C ASP A 49 -1.53 3.34 -11.86
N TYR A 50 -1.27 2.03 -11.96
CA TYR A 50 0.08 1.54 -12.22
C TYR A 50 0.46 1.77 -13.68
N ALA A 51 1.62 2.40 -13.91
CA ALA A 51 2.14 2.74 -15.22
C ALA A 51 3.49 2.07 -15.45
N GLU A 52 3.64 1.48 -16.62
CA GLU A 52 4.86 0.84 -17.10
C GLU A 52 5.50 1.72 -18.18
N HIS A 53 6.83 1.68 -18.33
CA HIS A 53 7.60 2.39 -19.36
C HIS A 53 7.48 3.93 -19.37
N VAL A 54 6.97 4.55 -18.30
CA VAL A 54 6.95 6.01 -18.12
C VAL A 54 8.32 6.53 -17.66
N VAL A 55 9.02 5.74 -16.86
CA VAL A 55 10.40 5.96 -16.43
C VAL A 55 11.20 4.69 -16.62
N GLU A 56 12.52 4.81 -16.72
CA GLU A 56 13.43 3.65 -16.70
C GLU A 56 13.29 2.91 -15.36
N ALA A 57 13.39 1.58 -15.38
CA ALA A 57 13.26 0.74 -14.19
C ALA A 57 14.19 1.19 -13.04
N ALA A 58 15.45 1.51 -13.37
CA ALA A 58 16.44 1.98 -12.40
C ALA A 58 16.17 3.40 -11.84
N ALA A 59 15.23 4.13 -12.43
CA ALA A 59 14.80 5.46 -12.02
C ALA A 59 13.49 5.44 -11.22
N ILE A 60 12.89 4.27 -10.99
CA ILE A 60 11.73 4.15 -10.10
C ILE A 60 12.17 4.48 -8.67
N VAL A 61 11.56 5.53 -8.11
CA VAL A 61 11.74 5.92 -6.71
C VAL A 61 10.60 5.30 -5.91
N PRO A 62 10.90 4.51 -4.85
CA PRO A 62 9.87 3.98 -3.97
C PRO A 62 8.92 5.05 -3.44
N GLN A 63 7.61 4.82 -3.60
CA GLN A 63 6.56 5.63 -2.99
C GLN A 63 5.93 4.90 -1.81
N HIS A 64 5.14 5.64 -1.03
CA HIS A 64 4.45 5.11 0.13
C HIS A 64 2.93 5.29 -0.02
N LEU A 65 2.20 4.19 0.09
CA LEU A 65 0.73 4.15 0.02
C LEU A 65 0.18 3.52 1.28
N ALA A 66 -0.56 4.31 2.06
CA ALA A 66 -1.17 3.87 3.30
C ALA A 66 -2.70 3.74 3.16
N PHE A 67 -3.21 2.53 3.36
CA PHE A 67 -4.62 2.18 3.24
C PHE A 67 -5.22 1.96 4.62
N ARG A 68 -6.25 2.75 4.93
CA ARG A 68 -7.03 2.55 6.14
C ARG A 68 -8.08 1.47 5.91
N VAL A 69 -8.04 0.45 6.76
CA VAL A 69 -8.93 -0.71 6.71
C VAL A 69 -9.62 -0.90 8.07
N SER A 70 -10.67 -1.73 8.11
CA SER A 70 -11.27 -2.21 9.35
C SER A 70 -10.37 -3.27 10.02
N GLU A 71 -10.70 -3.64 11.25
CA GLU A 71 -9.98 -4.72 11.96
C GLU A 71 -10.16 -6.08 11.25
N GLU A 72 -11.36 -6.37 10.74
CA GLU A 72 -11.66 -7.61 10.01
C GLU A 72 -10.91 -7.68 8.67
N GLU A 73 -10.88 -6.56 7.93
CA GLU A 73 -10.10 -6.47 6.69
C GLU A 73 -8.60 -6.60 6.98
N PHE A 74 -8.10 -6.02 8.07
CA PHE A 74 -6.71 -6.19 8.48
C PHE A 74 -6.36 -7.66 8.73
N ASP A 75 -7.23 -8.41 9.42
CA ASP A 75 -7.03 -9.84 9.66
C ASP A 75 -6.93 -10.62 8.34
N ALA A 76 -7.83 -10.35 7.40
CA ALA A 76 -7.83 -11.00 6.09
C ALA A 76 -6.58 -10.64 5.26
N ILE A 77 -6.19 -9.36 5.25
CA ILE A 77 -4.98 -8.88 4.55
C ILE A 77 -3.74 -9.54 5.17
N PHE A 78 -3.63 -9.53 6.49
CA PHE A 78 -2.48 -10.09 7.19
C PHE A 78 -2.37 -11.61 7.00
N ALA A 79 -3.50 -12.33 6.94
CA ALA A 79 -3.52 -13.73 6.58
C ALA A 79 -2.92 -13.96 5.18
N ARG A 80 -3.30 -13.18 4.17
CA ARG A 80 -2.72 -13.28 2.81
C ARG A 80 -1.22 -12.97 2.78
N ILE A 81 -0.76 -12.01 3.57
CA ILE A 81 0.67 -11.69 3.72
C ILE A 81 1.41 -12.91 4.28
N GLN A 82 0.87 -13.54 5.34
CA GLN A 82 1.46 -14.71 5.99
C GLN A 82 1.45 -15.94 5.06
N GLU A 83 0.34 -16.22 4.38
CA GLU A 83 0.18 -17.35 3.46
C GLU A 83 1.16 -17.29 2.28
N ARG A 84 1.53 -16.08 1.85
CA ARG A 84 2.49 -15.84 0.77
C ARG A 84 3.94 -15.75 1.26
N GLU A 85 4.16 -15.90 2.57
CA GLU A 85 5.46 -15.79 3.23
C GLU A 85 6.18 -14.48 2.88
N LEU A 86 5.43 -13.38 2.73
CA LEU A 86 6.01 -12.09 2.39
C LEU A 86 6.77 -11.51 3.60
N PRO A 87 7.93 -10.87 3.38
CA PRO A 87 8.53 -10.00 4.39
C PRO A 87 7.57 -8.85 4.73
N TYR A 88 7.34 -8.62 6.02
CA TYR A 88 6.59 -7.48 6.50
C TYR A 88 7.26 -6.84 7.71
N TRP A 89 6.89 -5.60 8.02
CA TRP A 89 7.52 -4.82 9.09
C TRP A 89 6.52 -4.04 9.92
N ALA A 90 6.90 -3.76 11.17
CA ALA A 90 6.13 -2.90 12.06
C ALA A 90 6.41 -1.41 11.81
N ASP A 91 7.52 -1.06 11.16
CA ASP A 91 7.99 0.31 10.95
C ASP A 91 8.32 0.59 9.47
N PRO A 92 8.20 1.86 9.02
CA PRO A 92 8.44 2.23 7.62
C PRO A 92 9.90 2.13 7.18
N TYR A 93 10.84 1.95 8.12
CA TYR A 93 12.27 1.83 7.83
C TYR A 93 12.75 0.38 7.73
N HIS A 94 11.84 -0.57 7.90
CA HIS A 94 12.10 -2.00 7.83
C HIS A 94 13.09 -2.52 8.90
N HIS A 95 13.12 -1.89 10.08
CA HIS A 95 13.99 -2.30 11.18
C HIS A 95 13.40 -3.40 12.08
N LYS A 96 12.08 -3.57 12.07
CA LYS A 96 11.33 -4.55 12.88
C LYS A 96 10.63 -5.57 11.99
N PRO A 97 11.39 -6.53 11.43
CA PRO A 97 10.84 -7.53 10.51
C PRO A 97 9.91 -8.51 11.24
N GLN A 98 8.90 -8.98 10.53
CA GLN A 98 7.91 -9.96 10.99
C GLN A 98 7.11 -9.54 12.24
N GLU A 99 7.01 -8.25 12.49
CA GLU A 99 6.18 -7.65 13.53
C GLU A 99 5.12 -6.71 12.92
N ILE A 100 4.00 -6.51 13.63
CA ILE A 100 3.04 -5.43 13.34
C ILE A 100 3.17 -4.34 14.40
N ASN A 101 2.80 -3.11 14.07
CA ASN A 101 2.70 -2.05 15.06
C ASN A 101 1.28 -1.94 15.64
N HIS A 102 1.18 -1.25 16.77
CA HIS A 102 -0.08 -0.95 17.44
C HIS A 102 -0.27 0.56 17.66
N LEU A 103 0.18 1.37 16.68
CA LEU A 103 0.12 2.83 16.75
C LEU A 103 -1.33 3.32 16.85
N ALA A 104 -1.52 4.43 17.56
CA ALA A 104 -2.84 5.02 17.84
C ALA A 104 -3.88 4.03 18.43
N GLY A 105 -3.41 2.97 19.11
CA GLY A 105 -4.25 1.91 19.67
C GLY A 105 -4.90 1.00 18.62
N GLY A 106 -4.44 1.06 17.36
CA GLY A 106 -4.88 0.20 16.27
C GLY A 106 -3.87 -0.90 15.95
N ARG A 107 -3.82 -1.27 14.67
CA ARG A 107 -2.82 -2.17 14.09
C ARG A 107 -2.30 -1.59 12.78
N GLY A 108 -1.03 -1.85 12.48
CA GLY A 108 -0.38 -1.40 11.27
C GLY A 108 0.67 -2.40 10.78
N VAL A 109 0.76 -2.59 9.46
CA VAL A 109 1.77 -3.45 8.83
C VAL A 109 2.27 -2.82 7.54
N TYR A 110 3.58 -2.92 7.31
CA TYR A 110 4.25 -2.49 6.08
C TYR A 110 4.68 -3.71 5.26
N VAL A 111 4.45 -3.68 3.95
CA VAL A 111 4.98 -4.65 2.97
C VAL A 111 5.51 -3.90 1.75
N SER A 112 6.54 -4.45 1.10
CA SER A 112 7.03 -3.92 -0.17
C SER A 112 6.31 -4.57 -1.33
N ASP A 113 5.86 -3.76 -2.28
CA ASP A 113 5.42 -4.27 -3.58
C ASP A 113 6.62 -4.73 -4.45
N PRO A 114 6.39 -5.33 -5.64
CA PRO A 114 7.46 -5.85 -6.48
C PRO A 114 8.54 -4.83 -6.87
N ASP A 115 8.19 -3.54 -6.93
CA ASP A 115 9.10 -2.44 -7.29
C ASP A 115 9.63 -1.69 -6.04
N GLY A 116 9.35 -2.21 -4.84
CA GLY A 116 9.85 -1.69 -3.57
C GLY A 116 9.03 -0.53 -3.00
N HIS A 117 7.84 -0.23 -3.53
CA HIS A 117 6.93 0.72 -2.91
C HIS A 117 6.46 0.21 -1.55
N ALA A 118 6.41 1.09 -0.56
CA ALA A 118 5.97 0.77 0.79
C ALA A 118 4.44 0.84 0.88
N ILE A 119 3.79 -0.32 0.93
CA ILE A 119 2.36 -0.45 1.14
C ILE A 119 2.09 -0.64 2.64
N GLU A 120 1.33 0.27 3.24
CA GLU A 120 0.90 0.19 4.64
C GLU A 120 -0.59 -0.10 4.72
N PHE A 121 -0.98 -1.05 5.57
CA PHE A 121 -2.37 -1.25 5.97
C PHE A 121 -2.51 -0.90 7.45
N LEU A 122 -3.46 -0.03 7.80
CA LEU A 122 -3.66 0.47 9.17
C LEU A 122 -5.14 0.53 9.59
N THR A 123 -5.44 0.26 10.87
CA THR A 123 -6.84 0.25 11.38
C THR A 123 -7.27 1.55 12.06
N ARG A 124 -6.31 2.42 12.39
CA ARG A 124 -6.53 3.73 13.01
C ARG A 124 -5.69 4.77 12.32
N LYS A 125 -6.30 5.91 11.99
CA LYS A 125 -5.57 7.04 11.40
C LYS A 125 -4.48 7.48 12.39
N HIS A 126 -3.31 7.75 11.86
CA HIS A 126 -2.32 8.57 12.56
C HIS A 126 -2.96 9.92 12.89
N SER A 127 -2.99 10.28 14.16
CA SER A 127 -3.29 11.65 14.54
C SER A 127 -2.08 12.52 14.26
N LEU A 128 -2.28 13.82 14.05
CA LEU A 128 -1.16 14.76 13.91
C LEU A 128 -0.27 14.79 15.17
N GLU A 129 -0.77 14.33 16.31
CA GLU A 129 -0.03 14.20 17.57
C GLU A 129 0.91 12.97 17.55
N ASP A 130 0.55 11.89 16.85
CA ASP A 130 1.37 10.67 16.73
C ASP A 130 2.63 10.88 15.89
N LEU A 131 2.58 11.76 14.88
CA LEU A 131 3.72 12.11 14.02
C LEU A 131 4.87 12.81 14.77
N GLY A 132 4.61 13.34 15.98
CA GLY A 132 5.64 13.92 16.84
C GLY A 132 6.53 12.90 17.55
N THR A 133 6.16 11.62 17.53
CA THR A 133 6.87 10.55 18.26
C THR A 133 7.66 9.59 17.36
N ALA A 134 7.44 9.63 16.04
CA ALA A 134 8.15 8.80 15.07
C ALA A 134 9.54 9.35 14.66
N SER A 135 9.99 10.45 15.26
CA SER A 135 11.28 11.10 14.98
C SER A 135 12.36 10.84 16.05
N SER A 136 12.23 9.77 16.85
CA SER A 136 13.22 9.39 17.86
C SER A 136 13.64 7.93 17.75
#